data_AF-A0A7M3MFE9-F1
#
_entry.id   AF-A0A7M3MFE9-F1
#
_cell.length_a   1.000
_cell.length_b   1.000
_cell.length_c   1.000
_cell.angle_alpha   90.00
_cell.angle_beta   90.00
_cell.angle_gamma   90.00
#
_symmetry.space_group_name_H-M   'P 1'
#
loop_
_entity.id
_entity.type
_entity.pdbx_description
1 polymer ?
#
loop_
_entity_poly.entity_id
_entity_poly.type
_entity_poly.pdbx_seq_one_letter_code
_entity_poly.pdbx_strand_id
1 'polypeptide(L)'
;MDFSDIFARYEGFVAEVDAIFSKVKEAHPEAVKCAEGCDDCCYALFDLSLVEAMYLNQKFNEQFSGAARSNVMQRADKADREAYKIKRKVFKASQEGRQAAEILDEIAAMRVRCPLLDEDNRCDLYDYRPVTCRLYGIPTAYGGESRTCGLSDFKPGDSYPTVNMEQVHERLYNLSRELVASINTKHVGMEEILVPVSMALMNKYDEDYLGIVEGAESQESDCGSCGGGHTWEVKGPEKERHAAPGGIGDLRPPSGDEE
;
A
#
# COMPACT_ATOMS: atom_id res chain seq x y z
N MET A 1 8.59 -5.32 -20.15
CA MET A 1 8.97 -4.55 -18.96
C MET A 1 9.58 -5.49 -17.96
N ASP A 2 10.69 -5.11 -17.34
CA ASP A 2 11.36 -5.88 -16.30
C ASP A 2 11.51 -5.01 -15.05
N PHE A 3 10.94 -5.47 -13.94
CA PHE A 3 11.00 -4.80 -12.64
C PHE A 3 11.78 -5.61 -11.61
N SER A 4 12.51 -6.64 -12.05
CA SER A 4 13.19 -7.60 -11.18
C SER A 4 14.14 -6.94 -10.19
N ASP A 5 14.89 -5.92 -10.62
CA ASP A 5 15.83 -5.20 -9.73
C ASP A 5 15.11 -4.42 -8.62
N ILE A 6 13.97 -3.80 -8.93
CA ILE A 6 13.14 -3.09 -7.94
C ILE A 6 12.50 -4.09 -6.98
N PHE A 7 12.01 -5.22 -7.49
CA PHE A 7 11.44 -6.27 -6.66
C PHE A 7 12.48 -6.93 -5.75
N ALA A 8 13.72 -7.12 -6.21
CA ALA A 8 14.81 -7.60 -5.35
C ALA A 8 15.11 -6.61 -4.20
N ARG A 9 15.06 -5.29 -4.48
CA ARG A 9 15.22 -4.26 -3.43
C ARG A 9 14.03 -4.20 -2.48
N TYR A 10 12.82 -4.40 -2.98
CA TYR A 10 11.63 -4.55 -2.16
C TYR A 10 11.70 -5.79 -1.26
N GLU A 11 12.13 -6.94 -1.79
CA GLU A 11 12.37 -8.17 -1.02
C GLU A 11 13.43 -7.95 0.07
N GLY A 12 14.50 -7.20 -0.24
CA GLY A 12 15.50 -6.79 0.75
C GLY A 12 14.87 -5.96 1.88
N PHE A 13 13.99 -5.01 1.55
CA PHE A 13 13.26 -4.24 2.57
C PHE A 13 12.31 -5.12 3.40
N VAL A 14 11.59 -6.05 2.75
CA VAL A 14 10.75 -7.03 3.43
C VAL A 14 11.55 -7.87 4.44
N ALA A 15 12.75 -8.31 4.07
CA ALA A 15 13.62 -9.06 4.98
C ALA A 15 14.05 -8.24 6.21
N GLU A 16 14.31 -6.94 6.04
CA GLU A 16 14.58 -6.03 7.16
C GLU A 16 13.36 -5.89 8.09
N VAL A 17 12.16 -5.78 7.53
CA VAL A 17 10.90 -5.74 8.28
C VAL A 17 10.69 -7.03 9.07
N ASP A 18 10.90 -8.19 8.45
CA ASP A 18 10.79 -9.50 9.12
C ASP A 18 11.81 -9.63 10.26
N ALA A 19 13.02 -9.08 10.10
CA ALA A 19 14.02 -9.05 11.15
C ALA A 19 13.61 -8.15 12.32
N ILE A 20 12.97 -7.00 12.05
CA ILE A 20 12.41 -6.13 13.10
C ILE A 20 11.31 -6.87 13.87
N PHE A 21 10.37 -7.49 13.16
CA PHE A 21 9.31 -8.29 13.78
C PHE A 21 9.87 -9.40 14.68
N SER A 22 10.87 -10.13 14.18
CA SER A 22 11.51 -11.23 14.92
C SER A 22 12.16 -10.73 16.21
N LYS A 23 12.87 -9.60 16.18
CA LYS A 23 13.46 -8.99 17.39
C LYS A 23 12.41 -8.65 18.44
N VAL A 24 11.27 -8.07 18.04
CA VAL A 24 10.19 -7.74 18.99
C VAL A 24 9.55 -9.00 19.55
N LYS A 25 9.33 -10.02 18.71
CA LYS A 25 8.79 -11.31 19.13
C LYS A 25 9.71 -12.05 20.11
N GLU A 26 11.03 -11.99 19.89
CA GLU A 26 12.02 -12.57 20.81
C GLU A 26 12.09 -11.82 22.15
N ALA A 27 11.96 -10.49 22.13
CA ALA A 27 11.96 -9.67 23.33
C ALA A 27 10.66 -9.78 24.14
N HIS A 28 9.52 -10.01 23.48
CA HIS A 28 8.18 -10.02 24.08
C HIS A 28 7.32 -11.21 23.57
N PRO A 29 7.74 -12.46 23.79
CA PRO A 29 7.07 -13.65 23.27
C PRO A 29 5.65 -13.83 23.84
N GLU A 30 5.40 -13.36 25.06
CA GLU A 30 4.09 -13.38 25.68
C GLU A 30 3.12 -12.37 25.06
N ALA A 31 3.63 -11.23 24.54
CA ALA A 31 2.81 -10.18 23.96
C ALA A 31 2.48 -10.43 22.48
N VAL A 32 3.43 -10.97 21.71
CA VAL A 32 3.28 -11.21 20.27
C VAL A 32 2.57 -12.55 20.02
N LYS A 33 1.26 -12.50 19.77
CA LYS A 33 0.45 -13.69 19.43
C LYS A 33 0.43 -14.06 17.95
N CYS A 34 1.04 -13.24 17.09
CA CYS A 34 1.00 -13.46 15.65
C CYS A 34 1.84 -14.69 15.23
N ALA A 35 1.18 -15.59 14.50
CA ALA A 35 1.71 -16.81 13.94
C ALA A 35 0.94 -17.16 12.65
N GLU A 36 1.43 -18.12 11.88
CA GLU A 36 0.67 -18.69 10.76
C GLU A 36 -0.68 -19.24 11.27
N GLY A 37 -1.76 -18.94 10.55
CA GLY A 37 -3.14 -19.25 10.98
C GLY A 37 -3.80 -18.19 11.88
N CYS A 38 -3.09 -17.12 12.26
CA CYS A 38 -3.72 -15.91 12.79
C CYS A 38 -4.24 -15.05 11.63
N ASP A 39 -5.49 -14.61 11.70
CA ASP A 39 -6.21 -13.95 10.61
C ASP A 39 -6.65 -12.51 10.92
N ASP A 40 -6.27 -11.93 12.06
CA ASP A 40 -6.73 -10.59 12.46
C ASP A 40 -6.34 -9.51 11.43
N CYS A 41 -5.12 -9.59 10.89
CA CYS A 41 -4.67 -8.70 9.82
C CYS A 41 -5.42 -8.90 8.50
N CYS A 42 -6.02 -10.08 8.28
CA CYS A 42 -6.80 -10.40 7.08
C CYS A 42 -8.19 -9.77 7.08
N TYR A 43 -8.57 -9.04 8.13
CA TYR A 43 -9.80 -8.25 8.14
C TYR A 43 -9.54 -6.75 8.32
N ALA A 44 -8.27 -6.35 8.43
CA ALA A 44 -7.88 -4.95 8.50
C ALA A 44 -8.04 -4.29 7.13
N LEU A 45 -8.55 -3.05 7.12
CA LEU A 45 -8.67 -2.26 5.90
C LEU A 45 -7.39 -1.42 5.72
N PHE A 46 -6.63 -1.70 4.67
CA PHE A 46 -5.44 -0.95 4.29
C PHE A 46 -5.25 -1.00 2.77
N ASP A 47 -4.48 -0.05 2.26
CA ASP A 47 -4.04 -0.01 0.87
C ASP A 47 -2.56 -0.37 0.75
N LEU A 48 -2.20 -0.84 -0.44
CA LEU A 48 -0.82 -1.12 -0.86
C LEU A 48 -0.25 0.06 -1.61
N SER A 49 1.05 0.31 -1.43
CA SER A 49 1.82 1.14 -2.37
C SER A 49 1.85 0.51 -3.76
N LEU A 50 2.15 1.30 -4.81
CA LEU A 50 2.24 0.79 -6.18
C LEU A 50 3.23 -0.38 -6.30
N VAL A 51 4.42 -0.27 -5.71
CA VAL A 51 5.43 -1.34 -5.74
C VAL A 51 4.91 -2.64 -5.11
N GLU A 52 4.20 -2.56 -3.98
CA GLU A 52 3.62 -3.72 -3.32
C GLU A 52 2.47 -4.31 -4.14
N ALA A 53 1.63 -3.47 -4.74
CA ALA A 53 0.51 -3.91 -5.56
C ALA A 53 0.98 -4.67 -6.80
N MET A 54 1.98 -4.15 -7.51
CA MET A 54 2.58 -4.81 -8.66
C MET A 54 3.33 -6.09 -8.29
N TYR A 55 4.10 -6.06 -7.20
CA TYR A 55 4.80 -7.25 -6.69
C TYR A 55 3.81 -8.36 -6.31
N LEU A 56 2.77 -8.03 -5.54
CA LEU A 56 1.75 -8.99 -5.13
C LEU A 56 0.99 -9.55 -6.33
N ASN A 57 0.66 -8.72 -7.33
CA ASN A 57 0.04 -9.17 -8.57
C ASN A 57 0.92 -10.15 -9.35
N GLN A 58 2.22 -9.88 -9.45
CA GLN A 58 3.17 -10.79 -10.10
C GLN A 58 3.19 -12.14 -9.37
N LYS A 59 3.40 -12.14 -8.04
CA LYS A 59 3.43 -13.37 -7.24
C LYS A 59 2.11 -14.14 -7.29
N PHE A 60 0.98 -13.43 -7.33
CA PHE A 60 -0.32 -14.04 -7.54
C PHE A 60 -0.42 -14.77 -8.89
N ASN A 61 0.01 -14.14 -9.99
CA ASN A 61 -0.06 -14.76 -11.32
C ASN A 61 0.98 -15.88 -11.52
N GLU A 62 2.11 -15.84 -10.79
CA GLU A 62 3.10 -16.93 -10.75
C GLU A 62 2.54 -18.17 -10.02
N GLN A 63 1.82 -17.98 -8.91
CA GLN A 63 1.36 -19.07 -8.03
C GLN A 63 0.00 -19.64 -8.42
N PHE A 64 -0.89 -18.84 -9.02
CA PHE A 64 -2.29 -19.23 -9.24
C PHE A 64 -2.69 -19.26 -10.71
N SER A 65 -3.23 -20.40 -11.14
CA SER A 65 -3.87 -20.57 -12.44
C SER A 65 -5.18 -21.35 -12.34
N GLY A 66 -5.97 -21.36 -13.42
CA GLY A 66 -7.20 -22.16 -13.51
C GLY A 66 -8.22 -21.89 -12.40
N ALA A 67 -8.74 -22.96 -11.79
CA ALA A 67 -9.79 -22.89 -10.78
C ALA A 67 -9.34 -22.18 -9.49
N ALA A 68 -8.11 -22.43 -9.03
CA ALA A 68 -7.57 -21.78 -7.83
C ALA A 68 -7.52 -20.26 -7.99
N ARG A 69 -7.04 -19.79 -9.15
CA ARG A 69 -7.07 -18.37 -9.51
C ARG A 69 -8.50 -17.81 -9.51
N SER A 70 -9.45 -18.54 -10.11
CA SER A 70 -10.86 -18.11 -10.16
C SER A 70 -11.46 -17.93 -8.76
N ASN A 71 -11.14 -18.83 -7.82
CA ASN A 71 -11.62 -18.75 -6.44
C ASN A 71 -11.08 -17.51 -5.70
N VAL A 72 -9.80 -17.17 -5.87
CA VAL A 72 -9.21 -15.94 -5.32
C VAL A 72 -9.87 -14.71 -5.95
N MET A 73 -10.09 -14.70 -7.27
CA MET A 73 -10.73 -13.58 -7.97
C MET A 73 -12.18 -13.35 -7.53
N GLN A 74 -12.94 -14.40 -7.22
CA GLN A 74 -14.29 -14.28 -6.68
C GLN A 74 -14.28 -13.64 -5.29
N ARG A 75 -13.31 -14.01 -4.43
CA ARG A 75 -13.12 -13.34 -3.14
C ARG A 75 -12.69 -11.88 -3.31
N ALA A 76 -11.87 -11.57 -4.30
CA ALA A 76 -11.46 -10.20 -4.64
C ALA A 76 -12.63 -9.33 -5.09
N ASP A 77 -13.50 -9.81 -5.99
CA ASP A 77 -14.71 -9.09 -6.39
C ASP A 77 -15.64 -8.82 -5.20
N LYS A 78 -15.81 -9.80 -4.30
CA LYS A 78 -16.61 -9.62 -3.08
C LYS A 78 -16.01 -8.56 -2.15
N ALA A 79 -14.71 -8.66 -1.85
CA ALA A 79 -14.00 -7.71 -0.99
C ALA A 79 -14.06 -6.28 -1.55
N ASP A 80 -13.91 -6.14 -2.87
CA ASP A 80 -13.97 -4.84 -3.53
C ASP A 80 -15.37 -4.20 -3.44
N ARG A 81 -16.43 -4.98 -3.67
CA ARG A 81 -17.82 -4.51 -3.50
C ARG A 81 -18.11 -4.08 -2.07
N GLU A 82 -17.55 -4.78 -1.08
CA GLU A 82 -17.68 -4.40 0.33
C GLU A 82 -16.94 -3.09 0.62
N ALA A 83 -15.69 -2.96 0.17
CA ALA A 83 -14.90 -1.74 0.30
C ALA A 83 -15.57 -0.54 -0.41
N TYR A 84 -16.15 -0.74 -1.59
CA TYR A 84 -16.89 0.30 -2.30
C TYR A 84 -18.12 0.80 -1.52
N LYS A 85 -18.88 -0.12 -0.92
CA LYS A 85 -20.03 0.25 -0.06
C LYS A 85 -19.58 1.07 1.15
N ILE A 86 -18.44 0.73 1.74
CA ILE A 86 -17.83 1.47 2.84
C ILE A 86 -17.45 2.87 2.38
N LYS A 87 -16.65 2.99 1.31
CA LYS A 87 -16.26 4.29 0.71
C LYS A 87 -17.47 5.19 0.46
N ARG A 88 -18.53 4.64 -0.13
CA ARG A 88 -19.75 5.40 -0.43
C ARG A 88 -20.45 5.91 0.83
N LYS A 89 -20.51 5.10 1.90
CA LYS A 89 -21.09 5.52 3.20
C LYS A 89 -20.27 6.63 3.83
N VAL A 90 -18.94 6.46 3.87
CA VAL A 90 -17.98 7.43 4.39
C VAL A 90 -18.06 8.76 3.65
N PHE A 91 -18.05 8.72 2.32
CA PHE A 91 -18.17 9.92 1.49
C PHE A 91 -19.46 10.68 1.77
N LYS A 92 -20.60 9.97 1.87
CA LYS A 92 -21.87 10.59 2.21
C LYS A 92 -21.86 11.23 3.60
N ALA A 93 -21.30 10.55 4.60
CA ALA A 93 -21.17 11.08 5.96
C ALA A 93 -20.28 12.34 6.02
N SER A 94 -19.21 12.40 5.22
CA SER A 94 -18.35 13.58 5.10
C SER A 94 -19.08 14.77 4.48
N GLN A 95 -19.93 14.54 3.48
CA GLN A 95 -20.76 15.59 2.86
C GLN A 95 -21.85 16.15 3.82
N GLU A 96 -22.24 15.37 4.82
CA GLU A 96 -23.22 15.77 5.85
C GLU A 96 -22.60 16.63 6.97
N GLY A 97 -21.32 17.02 6.85
CA GLY A 97 -20.64 17.93 7.79
C GLY A 97 -20.23 17.27 9.11
N ARG A 98 -20.19 15.93 9.16
CA ARG A 98 -19.71 15.19 10.34
C ARG A 98 -18.21 15.43 10.53
N GLN A 99 -17.76 15.42 11.78
CA GLN A 99 -16.36 15.64 12.13
C GLN A 99 -15.47 14.54 11.51
N ALA A 100 -14.33 14.93 10.95
CA ALA A 100 -13.39 14.00 10.31
C ALA A 100 -12.92 12.90 11.27
N ALA A 101 -12.70 13.22 12.54
CA ALA A 101 -12.30 12.25 13.57
C ALA A 101 -13.34 11.12 13.77
N GLU A 102 -14.63 11.45 13.85
CA GLU A 102 -15.70 10.44 13.99
C GLU A 102 -15.78 9.52 12.77
N ILE A 103 -15.58 10.07 11.57
CA ILE A 103 -15.57 9.30 10.33
C ILE A 103 -14.37 8.35 10.30
N LEU A 104 -13.19 8.81 10.72
CA LEU A 104 -11.98 8.00 10.79
C LEU A 104 -12.10 6.86 11.80
N ASP A 105 -12.71 7.11 12.97
CA ASP A 105 -12.98 6.07 13.97
C ASP A 105 -13.97 5.01 13.44
N GLU A 106 -15.03 5.44 12.74
CA GLU A 106 -15.96 4.52 12.07
C GLU A 106 -15.23 3.65 11.03
N ILE A 107 -14.32 4.22 10.23
CA ILE A 107 -13.50 3.49 9.25
C ILE A 107 -12.56 2.51 9.93
N ALA A 108 -11.90 2.91 11.01
CA ALA A 108 -10.98 2.05 11.75
C ALA A 108 -11.67 0.82 12.34
N ALA A 109 -12.96 0.92 12.67
CA ALA A 109 -13.77 -0.21 13.13
C ALA A 109 -14.30 -1.09 12.00
N MET A 110 -14.27 -0.63 10.74
CA MET A 110 -14.75 -1.40 9.60
C MET A 110 -13.77 -2.52 9.24
N ARG A 111 -14.33 -3.70 8.99
CA ARG A 111 -13.58 -4.91 8.65
C ARG A 111 -14.03 -5.44 7.31
N VAL A 112 -13.10 -5.63 6.40
CA VAL A 112 -13.32 -6.24 5.08
C VAL A 112 -12.46 -7.48 5.00
N ARG A 113 -13.06 -8.61 4.66
CA ARG A 113 -12.32 -9.87 4.55
C ARG A 113 -11.37 -9.81 3.37
N CYS A 114 -10.08 -10.04 3.63
CA CYS A 114 -9.03 -10.07 2.64
C CYS A 114 -9.29 -11.17 1.60
N PRO A 115 -9.07 -10.88 0.31
CA PRO A 115 -9.28 -11.87 -0.75
C PRO A 115 -8.30 -13.04 -0.71
N LEU A 116 -7.16 -12.90 -0.03
CA LEU A 116 -6.14 -13.94 0.13
C LEU A 116 -6.39 -14.86 1.33
N LEU A 117 -7.41 -14.61 2.15
CA LEU A 117 -7.77 -15.50 3.27
C LEU A 117 -8.57 -16.70 2.74
N ASP A 118 -8.02 -17.90 2.81
CA ASP A 118 -8.66 -19.14 2.36
C ASP A 118 -9.77 -19.61 3.32
N GLU A 119 -10.34 -20.78 3.07
CA GLU A 119 -11.42 -21.35 3.92
C GLU A 119 -10.90 -21.89 5.26
N ASP A 120 -9.60 -22.17 5.37
CA ASP A 120 -8.92 -22.67 6.58
C ASP A 120 -8.34 -21.52 7.44
N ASN A 121 -8.68 -20.27 7.12
CA ASN A 121 -8.11 -19.05 7.71
C ASN A 121 -6.58 -18.92 7.56
N ARG A 122 -6.03 -19.41 6.45
CA ARG A 122 -4.64 -19.19 6.05
C ARG A 122 -4.56 -18.22 4.87
N CYS A 123 -3.44 -17.51 4.79
CA CYS A 123 -3.18 -16.61 3.68
C CYS A 123 -2.62 -17.40 2.48
N ASP A 124 -3.30 -17.33 1.33
CA ASP A 124 -2.88 -17.96 0.07
C ASP A 124 -1.53 -17.46 -0.45
N LEU A 125 -1.09 -16.28 -0.02
CA LEU A 125 0.21 -15.68 -0.37
C LEU A 125 0.98 -15.28 0.90
N TYR A 126 1.03 -16.16 1.91
CA TYR A 126 1.66 -15.87 3.21
C TYR A 126 3.13 -15.40 3.08
N ASP A 127 3.91 -16.02 2.20
CA ASP A 127 5.33 -15.66 2.02
C ASP A 127 5.53 -14.33 1.29
N TYR A 128 4.50 -13.87 0.56
CA TYR A 128 4.51 -12.64 -0.24
C TYR A 128 3.63 -11.55 0.38
N ARG A 129 3.33 -11.68 1.68
CA ARG A 129 2.52 -10.70 2.42
C ARG A 129 3.12 -9.28 2.31
N PRO A 130 2.27 -8.25 2.16
CA PRO A 130 2.67 -6.85 2.24
C PRO A 130 3.33 -6.49 3.58
N VAL A 131 4.05 -5.36 3.60
CA VAL A 131 4.77 -4.88 4.79
C VAL A 131 3.82 -4.66 5.97
N THR A 132 2.64 -4.08 5.71
CA THR A 132 1.61 -3.86 6.73
C THR A 132 1.18 -5.16 7.42
N CYS A 133 1.02 -6.25 6.67
CA CYS A 133 0.65 -7.56 7.23
C CYS A 133 1.76 -8.18 8.08
N ARG A 134 3.04 -7.87 7.79
CA ARG A 134 4.21 -8.38 8.53
C ARG A 134 4.39 -7.66 9.86
N LEU A 135 4.09 -6.36 9.89
CA LEU A 135 4.21 -5.52 11.08
C LEU A 135 2.98 -5.58 12.00
N TYR A 136 1.83 -6.05 11.50
CA TYR A 136 0.55 -5.99 12.22
C TYR A 136 0.58 -6.55 13.66
N GLY A 137 1.37 -7.60 13.89
CA GLY A 137 1.45 -8.26 15.20
C GLY A 137 2.32 -7.57 16.25
N ILE A 138 2.96 -6.44 15.92
CA ILE A 138 3.85 -5.69 16.82
C ILE A 138 3.42 -4.22 16.92
N PRO A 139 3.91 -3.46 17.92
CA PRO A 139 3.53 -2.05 18.07
C PRO A 139 4.02 -1.22 16.88
N THR A 140 3.11 -0.45 16.30
CA THR A 140 3.39 0.51 15.23
C THR A 140 2.98 1.91 15.66
N ALA A 141 3.61 2.94 15.11
CA ALA A 141 3.29 4.33 15.37
C ALA A 141 3.00 5.07 14.07
N TYR A 142 1.96 5.90 14.10
CA TYR A 142 1.58 6.80 13.02
C TYR A 142 1.14 8.14 13.62
N GLY A 143 1.73 9.26 13.16
CA GLY A 143 1.40 10.58 13.71
C GLY A 143 1.72 10.72 15.21
N GLY A 144 2.72 9.99 15.70
CA GLY A 144 3.10 9.96 17.12
C GLY A 144 2.24 9.08 18.03
N GLU A 145 1.16 8.49 17.51
CA GLU A 145 0.29 7.58 18.27
C GLU A 145 0.67 6.11 18.02
N SER A 146 0.87 5.35 19.09
CA SER A 146 1.12 3.92 19.01
C SER A 146 -0.19 3.12 18.88
N ARG A 147 -0.20 2.12 17.99
CA ARG A 147 -1.30 1.18 17.78
C ARG A 147 -0.76 -0.25 17.87
N THR A 148 -1.59 -1.14 18.39
CA THR A 148 -1.30 -2.58 18.51
C THR A 148 -2.49 -3.39 18.00
N CYS A 149 -2.21 -4.62 17.54
CA CYS A 149 -3.24 -5.57 17.14
C CYS A 149 -4.13 -5.96 18.33
N GLY A 150 -5.43 -6.14 18.10
CA GLY A 150 -6.40 -6.46 19.15
C GLY A 150 -6.21 -7.84 19.80
N LEU A 151 -5.43 -8.72 19.17
CA LEU A 151 -5.06 -10.04 19.71
C LEU A 151 -3.70 -10.05 20.43
N SER A 152 -2.95 -8.95 20.37
CA SER A 152 -1.67 -8.84 21.08
C SER A 152 -1.89 -8.55 22.57
N ASP A 153 -0.94 -8.96 23.41
CA ASP A 153 -1.01 -8.77 24.88
C ASP A 153 -0.08 -7.63 25.34
N PHE A 154 0.13 -6.63 24.47
CA PHE A 154 0.86 -5.41 24.82
C PHE A 154 0.03 -4.55 25.78
N LYS A 155 0.62 -4.21 26.93
CA LYS A 155 -0.10 -3.49 28.00
C LYS A 155 -0.04 -1.97 27.79
N PRO A 156 -1.18 -1.26 27.92
CA PRO A 156 -1.19 0.20 27.91
C PRO A 156 -0.30 0.78 29.01
N GLY A 157 0.55 1.76 28.67
CA GLY A 157 1.42 2.47 29.60
C GLY A 157 2.84 1.90 29.74
N ASP A 158 3.08 0.68 29.24
CA ASP A 158 4.43 0.12 29.16
C ASP A 158 5.17 0.61 27.90
N SER A 159 6.50 0.55 27.93
CA SER A 159 7.35 0.94 26.80
C SER A 159 7.79 -0.28 26.01
N TYR A 160 7.47 -0.30 24.72
CA TYR A 160 7.83 -1.37 23.78
C TYR A 160 8.51 -0.80 22.54
N PRO A 161 9.40 -1.56 21.88
CA PRO A 161 9.91 -1.19 20.56
C PRO A 161 8.74 -1.01 19.59
N THR A 162 8.69 0.18 18.97
CA THR A 162 7.57 0.59 18.12
C THR A 162 8.09 0.99 16.75
N VAL A 163 7.45 0.47 15.70
CA VAL A 163 7.85 0.74 14.31
C VAL A 163 7.18 2.01 13.81
N ASN A 164 7.97 2.94 13.27
CA ASN A 164 7.44 4.15 12.66
C ASN A 164 6.90 3.84 11.25
N MET A 165 5.58 3.90 11.08
CA MET A 165 4.91 3.59 9.81
C MET A 165 5.12 4.67 8.74
N GLU A 166 5.39 5.92 9.12
CA GLU A 166 5.69 6.99 8.16
C GLU A 166 7.01 6.72 7.43
N GLN A 167 8.05 6.27 8.15
CA GLN A 167 9.33 5.87 7.54
C GLN A 167 9.17 4.63 6.64
N VAL A 168 8.31 3.68 7.04
CA VAL A 168 7.98 2.51 6.22
C VAL A 168 7.31 2.94 4.92
N HIS A 169 6.27 3.78 5.00
CA HIS A 169 5.57 4.28 3.82
C HIS A 169 6.48 5.11 2.92
N GLU A 170 7.33 5.97 3.48
CA GLU A 170 8.30 6.76 2.72
C GLU A 170 9.23 5.86 1.90
N ARG A 171 9.71 4.76 2.48
CA ARG A 171 10.57 3.80 1.76
C ARG A 171 9.82 3.07 0.64
N LEU A 172 8.56 2.71 0.86
CA LEU A 172 7.69 2.12 -0.17
C LEU A 172 7.39 3.09 -1.31
N TYR A 173 7.13 4.35 -1.01
CA TYR A 173 6.94 5.41 -2.01
C TYR A 173 8.23 5.68 -2.79
N ASN A 174 9.40 5.61 -2.16
CA ASN A 174 10.68 5.72 -2.88
C ASN A 174 10.85 4.59 -3.91
N LEU A 175 10.57 3.34 -3.54
CA LEU A 175 10.61 2.21 -4.47
C LEU A 175 9.57 2.37 -5.60
N SER A 176 8.38 2.89 -5.26
CA SER A 176 7.34 3.18 -6.26
C SER A 176 7.76 4.30 -7.22
N ARG A 177 8.45 5.34 -6.73
CA ARG A 177 9.03 6.41 -7.57
C ARG A 177 10.05 5.88 -8.56
N GLU A 178 10.96 5.04 -8.09
CA GLU A 178 11.99 4.46 -8.95
C GLU A 178 11.37 3.51 -10.00
N LEU A 179 10.32 2.77 -9.63
CA LEU A 179 9.53 1.97 -10.55
C LEU A 179 8.92 2.83 -11.65
N VAL A 180 8.24 3.91 -11.29
CA VAL A 180 7.64 4.83 -12.26
C VAL A 180 8.71 5.52 -13.12
N ALA A 181 9.86 5.88 -12.53
CA ALA A 181 10.97 6.50 -13.25
C ALA A 181 11.64 5.56 -14.28
N SER A 182 11.54 4.23 -14.08
CA SER A 182 12.05 3.24 -15.03
C SER A 182 11.18 3.07 -16.29
N ILE A 183 10.00 3.69 -16.35
CA ILE A 183 9.07 3.60 -17.47
C ILE A 183 8.73 4.99 -18.02
N ASN A 184 8.54 5.09 -19.34
CA ASN A 184 8.08 6.33 -19.96
C ASN A 184 6.55 6.45 -19.89
N THR A 185 6.03 6.74 -18.70
CA THR A 185 4.58 6.88 -18.48
C THR A 185 4.08 8.30 -18.74
N LYS A 186 2.85 8.42 -19.26
CA LYS A 186 2.11 9.69 -19.34
C LYS A 186 1.37 10.06 -18.04
N HIS A 187 1.31 9.15 -17.08
CA HIS A 187 0.57 9.36 -15.83
C HIS A 187 1.42 10.16 -14.84
N VAL A 188 0.79 11.17 -14.24
CA VAL A 188 1.42 12.03 -13.21
C VAL A 188 1.01 11.53 -11.83
N GLY A 189 1.97 11.41 -10.91
CA GLY A 189 1.72 10.99 -9.52
C GLY A 189 1.40 9.49 -9.38
N MET A 190 1.76 8.68 -10.36
CA MET A 190 1.52 7.23 -10.33
C MET A 190 2.20 6.55 -9.13
N GLU A 191 3.34 7.07 -8.71
CA GLU A 191 4.13 6.61 -7.56
C GLU A 191 3.39 6.74 -6.22
N GLU A 192 2.38 7.63 -6.13
CA GLU A 192 1.61 7.90 -4.91
C GLU A 192 0.31 7.10 -4.85
N ILE A 193 0.02 6.31 -5.89
CA ILE A 193 -1.21 5.53 -5.95
C ILE A 193 -1.22 4.49 -4.83
N LEU A 194 -2.36 4.45 -4.15
CA LEU A 194 -2.71 3.45 -3.15
C LEU A 194 -3.72 2.47 -3.73
N VAL A 195 -3.48 1.17 -3.55
CA VAL A 195 -4.27 0.11 -4.19
C VAL A 195 -4.78 -0.88 -3.15
N PRO A 196 -6.11 -1.07 -3.03
CA PRO A 196 -6.65 -2.14 -2.19
C PRO A 196 -6.15 -3.50 -2.66
N VAL A 197 -5.97 -4.45 -1.74
CA VAL A 197 -5.52 -5.82 -2.08
C VAL A 197 -6.42 -6.46 -3.16
N SER A 198 -7.73 -6.24 -3.11
CA SER A 198 -8.67 -6.72 -4.14
C SER A 198 -8.32 -6.22 -5.54
N MET A 199 -8.06 -4.92 -5.69
CA MET A 199 -7.69 -4.29 -6.95
C MET A 199 -6.29 -4.69 -7.41
N ALA A 200 -5.35 -4.82 -6.48
CA ALA A 200 -4.01 -5.30 -6.81
C ALA A 200 -4.04 -6.68 -7.47
N LEU A 201 -4.92 -7.59 -7.02
CA LEU A 201 -5.08 -8.92 -7.61
C LEU A 201 -5.86 -8.89 -8.95
N MET A 202 -6.87 -8.04 -9.06
CA MET A 202 -7.76 -8.01 -10.22
C MET A 202 -7.18 -7.22 -11.41
N ASN A 203 -6.31 -6.25 -11.16
CA ASN A 203 -5.71 -5.42 -12.19
C ASN A 203 -4.73 -6.20 -13.07
N LYS A 204 -4.58 -5.69 -14.30
CA LYS A 204 -3.50 -6.03 -15.20
C LYS A 204 -2.57 -4.83 -15.28
N TYR A 205 -1.34 -4.99 -14.82
CA TYR A 205 -0.32 -3.95 -14.87
C TYR A 205 0.43 -4.02 -16.22
N ASP A 206 -0.30 -3.83 -17.30
CA ASP A 206 0.22 -3.80 -18.67
C ASP A 206 0.58 -2.37 -19.11
N GLU A 207 1.07 -2.23 -20.34
CA GLU A 207 1.49 -0.95 -20.91
C GLU A 207 0.34 0.07 -20.97
N ASP A 208 -0.89 -0.41 -21.15
CA ASP A 208 -2.10 0.43 -21.17
C ASP A 208 -2.40 0.99 -19.78
N TYR A 209 -2.40 0.15 -18.74
CA TYR A 209 -2.57 0.57 -17.35
C TYR A 209 -1.46 1.54 -16.92
N LEU A 210 -0.22 1.22 -17.28
CA LEU A 210 0.95 2.02 -16.95
C LEU A 210 1.10 3.25 -17.84
N GLY A 211 0.26 3.41 -18.88
CA GLY A 211 0.24 4.55 -19.78
C GLY A 211 1.58 4.78 -20.49
N ILE A 212 2.24 3.71 -20.90
CA ILE A 212 3.56 3.77 -21.54
C ILE A 212 3.43 4.42 -22.92
N VAL A 213 4.32 5.37 -23.18
CA VAL A 213 4.42 6.08 -24.45
C VAL A 213 5.64 5.53 -25.20
N GLU A 214 5.40 4.84 -26.32
CA GLU A 214 6.47 4.43 -27.22
C GLU A 214 7.14 5.68 -27.84
N GLY A 215 8.46 5.86 -27.64
CA GLY A 215 9.23 6.88 -28.39
C GLY A 215 10.13 7.84 -27.61
N ALA A 216 10.40 7.64 -26.31
CA ALA A 216 11.50 8.32 -25.64
C ALA A 216 12.38 7.29 -24.93
N GLU A 217 13.53 6.98 -25.53
CA GLU A 217 14.60 6.24 -24.87
C GLU A 217 14.93 6.92 -23.55
N SER A 218 15.01 6.15 -22.48
CA SER A 218 15.54 6.58 -21.19
C SER A 218 16.94 7.14 -21.41
N GLN A 219 17.08 8.46 -21.39
CA GLN A 219 18.40 9.08 -21.39
C GLN A 219 19.09 8.70 -20.08
N GLU A 220 20.03 7.76 -20.16
CA GLU A 220 21.12 7.64 -19.20
C GLU A 220 21.73 9.04 -19.04
N SER A 221 21.48 9.68 -17.90
CA SER A 221 22.15 10.93 -17.55
C SER A 221 23.58 10.60 -17.13
N ASP A 222 24.45 10.53 -18.14
CA ASP A 222 25.90 10.71 -17.98
C ASP A 222 26.13 12.03 -17.24
N CYS A 223 26.58 11.93 -15.98
CA CYS A 223 26.87 13.09 -15.15
C CYS A 223 28.19 13.75 -15.59
N GLY A 224 28.16 14.41 -16.74
CA GLY A 224 29.21 15.28 -17.25
C GLY A 224 29.07 16.70 -16.69
N SER A 225 29.97 17.04 -15.77
CA SER A 225 30.42 18.37 -15.32
C SER A 225 29.87 19.65 -16.01
N CYS A 226 29.72 20.68 -15.15
CA CYS A 226 29.94 22.13 -15.35
C CYS A 226 28.73 23.09 -15.47
N GLY A 227 28.46 23.77 -14.34
CA GLY A 227 28.38 25.24 -14.16
C GLY A 227 27.66 26.13 -15.18
N GLY A 228 26.71 26.92 -14.67
CA GLY A 228 26.26 28.18 -15.29
C GLY A 228 24.74 28.35 -15.23
N GLY A 229 24.27 29.26 -14.37
CA GLY A 229 22.85 29.50 -14.18
C GLY A 229 22.17 30.13 -15.39
N HIS A 230 21.00 29.62 -15.75
CA HIS A 230 19.97 30.34 -16.49
C HIS A 230 18.60 29.84 -15.99
N THR A 231 17.82 30.73 -15.40
CA THR A 231 16.39 30.52 -15.12
C THR A 231 15.61 30.61 -16.42
N TRP A 232 14.68 29.68 -16.65
CA TRP A 232 13.67 29.78 -17.71
C TRP A 232 12.26 29.60 -17.14
N GLU A 233 11.39 30.56 -17.44
CA GLU A 233 9.94 30.45 -17.21
C GLU A 233 9.33 29.45 -18.21
N VAL A 234 8.61 28.47 -17.69
CA VAL A 234 7.85 27.51 -18.49
C VAL A 234 6.37 27.89 -18.43
N LYS A 235 5.74 28.15 -19.59
CA LYS A 235 4.29 28.33 -19.68
C LYS A 235 3.58 27.03 -19.30
N GLY A 236 2.61 27.14 -18.40
CA GLY A 236 1.82 26.01 -17.92
C GLY A 236 1.03 25.31 -19.04
N PRO A 237 0.78 24.00 -18.93
CA PRO A 237 0.10 23.24 -19.96
C PRO A 237 -1.38 23.65 -20.07
N GLU A 238 -1.79 24.06 -21.27
CA GLU A 238 -3.18 24.14 -21.71
C GLU A 238 -3.66 22.73 -22.10
N LYS A 239 -4.30 22.03 -21.16
CA LYS A 239 -5.46 21.14 -21.35
C LYS A 239 -5.75 20.33 -20.08
N GLU A 240 -7.04 20.08 -19.86
CA GLU A 240 -7.60 19.44 -18.68
C GLU A 240 -6.95 18.07 -18.40
N ARG A 241 -6.41 17.96 -17.19
CA ARG A 241 -5.71 16.80 -16.65
C ARG A 241 -6.74 15.77 -16.22
N HIS A 242 -6.71 14.58 -16.79
CA HIS A 242 -7.43 13.43 -16.25
C HIS A 242 -6.64 12.84 -15.09
N ALA A 243 -7.22 12.92 -13.88
CA ALA A 243 -6.70 12.25 -12.70
C ALA A 243 -6.72 10.72 -12.90
N ALA A 244 -5.68 10.03 -12.44
CA ALA A 244 -5.70 8.59 -12.33
C ALA A 244 -6.85 8.16 -11.38
N PRO A 245 -7.51 7.01 -11.61
CA PRO A 245 -8.58 6.55 -10.72
C PRO A 245 -8.00 6.24 -9.33
N GLY A 246 -8.40 7.04 -8.34
CA GLY A 246 -7.81 7.06 -7.01
C GLY A 246 -8.15 5.88 -6.09
N GLY A 247 -7.19 5.56 -5.24
CA GLY A 247 -7.22 4.58 -4.15
C GLY A 247 -8.11 4.98 -2.97
N ILE A 248 -8.09 4.23 -1.86
CA ILE A 248 -8.75 4.67 -0.59
C ILE A 248 -8.05 5.94 -0.06
N GLY A 249 -6.82 6.23 -0.49
CA GLY A 249 -6.01 7.40 -0.12
C GLY A 249 -6.58 8.80 -0.45
N ASP A 250 -7.63 8.90 -1.26
CA ASP A 250 -8.18 10.21 -1.69
C ASP A 250 -8.99 10.95 -0.62
N LEU A 251 -9.06 10.44 0.61
CA LEU A 251 -9.62 11.16 1.76
C LEU A 251 -8.57 12.10 2.39
N ARG A 252 -7.91 12.93 1.57
CA ARG A 252 -7.11 14.04 2.09
C ARG A 252 -8.08 15.10 2.64
N PRO A 253 -8.04 15.43 3.93
CA PRO A 253 -8.84 16.54 4.44
C PRO A 253 -8.47 17.82 3.68
N PRO A 254 -9.42 18.74 3.42
CA PRO A 254 -9.09 20.02 2.82
C PRO A 254 -8.01 20.68 3.67
N SER A 255 -6.92 21.12 3.04
CA SER A 255 -5.93 21.98 3.69
C SER A 255 -6.69 23.18 4.25
N GLY A 256 -6.76 23.28 5.57
CA GLY A 256 -7.33 24.44 6.23
C GLY A 256 -6.53 25.66 5.80
N ASP A 257 -7.22 26.62 5.19
CA ASP A 257 -6.70 27.97 5.05
C ASP A 257 -6.54 28.53 6.48
N GLU A 258 -5.30 28.84 6.84
CA GLU A 258 -4.98 29.60 8.05
C GLU A 258 -5.52 31.03 7.87
N GLU A 259 -6.48 31.41 8.70
CA GLU A 259 -6.76 32.82 9.06
C GLU A 259 -6.16 33.14 10.43
#